data_AF-X6NM90-F1
#
_entry.id   AF-X6NM90-F1
#
_cell.length_a   1.000
_cell.length_b   1.000
_cell.length_c   1.000
_cell.angle_alpha   90.00
_cell.angle_beta   90.00
_cell.angle_gamma   90.00
#
_symmetry.space_group_name_H-M   'P 1'
#
loop_
_entity.id
_entity.type
_entity.pdbx_description
1 polymer ?
#
loop_
_entity_poly.entity_id
_entity_poly.type
_entity_poly.pdbx_seq_one_letter_code
_entity_poly.pdbx_strand_id
1 'polypeptide(L)'
;MVLLKPLFPSDHCYYFYLFKKITSQKKKKNIQQLNMILELVGTPSEEDLRTVTNTKALKYIKGLPPIPRKDFKTYFKGAIPLAVDLLEKMLVFNPEKRISIDDALAHPYLQALHNSKRETVCDKKPDFSFELKCKTRQGLKGIFF
;
A
#
# COMPACT_ATOMS: atom_id res chain seq x y z
N MET A 1 -20.47 27.39 4.68
CA MET A 1 -19.61 26.94 3.57
C MET A 1 -18.30 26.41 4.18
N VAL A 2 -18.28 25.15 4.60
CA VAL A 2 -17.11 24.56 5.28
C VAL A 2 -16.08 24.24 4.21
N LEU A 3 -15.08 25.12 4.07
CA LEU A 3 -13.89 24.82 3.26
C LEU A 3 -13.24 23.57 3.85
N LEU A 4 -13.43 22.42 3.21
CA LEU A 4 -12.61 21.24 3.41
C LEU A 4 -11.18 21.63 3.00
N LYS A 5 -10.39 22.08 3.98
CA LYS A 5 -8.94 22.19 3.81
C LYS A 5 -8.46 20.79 3.38
N PRO A 6 -7.76 20.66 2.25
CA PRO A 6 -7.25 19.37 1.81
C PRO A 6 -6.35 18.79 2.91
N LEU A 7 -6.45 17.47 3.09
CA LEU A 7 -5.71 16.69 4.10
C LEU A 7 -4.20 16.93 4.09
N PHE A 8 -3.67 17.41 2.95
CA PHE A 8 -2.26 17.69 2.74
C PHE A 8 -2.10 19.05 2.04
N PRO A 9 -2.05 20.14 2.80
CA PRO A 9 -1.84 21.48 2.27
C PRO A 9 -0.34 21.74 2.20
N SER A 10 0.29 21.51 1.05
CA SER A 10 1.51 22.21 0.61
C SER A 10 2.11 21.57 -0.64
N ASP A 11 2.48 22.39 -1.61
CA ASP A 11 3.28 22.06 -2.79
C ASP A 11 4.74 21.66 -2.45
N HIS A 12 5.01 21.28 -1.20
CA HIS A 12 6.28 20.78 -0.67
C HIS A 12 6.14 19.41 0.02
N CYS A 13 5.05 18.70 -0.25
CA CYS A 13 4.83 17.39 0.34
C CYS A 13 5.66 16.33 -0.41
N TYR A 14 6.77 15.89 0.19
CA TYR A 14 7.55 14.73 -0.28
C TYR A 14 6.68 13.47 -0.49
N TYR A 15 5.49 13.40 0.15
CA TYR A 15 4.47 12.38 -0.12
C TYR A 15 3.96 12.39 -1.56
N PHE A 16 3.81 13.57 -2.18
CA PHE A 16 3.50 13.68 -3.61
C PHE A 16 4.69 13.20 -4.46
N TYR A 17 5.94 13.47 -4.03
CA TYR A 17 7.13 12.91 -4.69
C TYR A 17 7.23 11.39 -4.55
N LEU A 18 6.85 10.80 -3.41
CA LEU A 18 6.79 9.34 -3.24
C LEU A 18 5.68 8.70 -4.05
N PHE A 19 4.45 9.21 -3.97
CA PHE A 19 3.36 8.70 -4.79
C PHE A 19 3.72 8.84 -6.26
N LYS A 20 4.27 9.98 -6.69
CA LYS A 20 4.73 10.18 -8.07
C LYS A 20 5.95 9.31 -8.41
N LYS A 21 6.91 9.03 -7.52
CA LYS A 21 8.05 8.14 -7.84
C LYS A 21 7.68 6.65 -7.84
N ILE A 22 6.71 6.25 -7.02
CA ILE A 22 6.13 4.90 -6.97
C ILE A 22 5.20 4.68 -8.19
N THR A 23 4.42 5.68 -8.59
CA THR A 23 3.41 5.57 -9.68
C THR A 23 3.88 6.07 -11.06
N SER A 24 4.84 6.99 -11.14
CA SER A 24 5.35 7.61 -12.39
C SER A 24 6.50 6.82 -13.02
N GLN A 25 6.51 5.50 -12.89
CA GLN A 25 7.48 4.65 -13.57
C GLN A 25 6.77 3.71 -14.53
N LYS A 26 6.56 4.24 -15.75
CA LYS A 26 6.15 3.53 -16.96
C LYS A 26 6.87 2.17 -17.04
N LYS A 27 6.09 1.07 -17.10
CA LYS A 27 6.52 -0.33 -17.40
C LYS A 27 7.94 -0.70 -16.91
N LYS A 28 8.19 -0.72 -15.60
CA LYS A 28 9.37 -1.41 -15.06
C LYS A 28 9.15 -2.93 -15.08
N LYS A 29 10.20 -3.70 -15.39
CA LYS A 29 10.17 -5.18 -15.31
C LYS A 29 9.84 -5.59 -13.87
N ASN A 30 9.04 -6.65 -13.67
CA ASN A 30 8.59 -7.13 -12.35
C ASN A 30 9.72 -7.23 -11.30
N ILE A 31 10.92 -7.61 -11.74
CA ILE A 31 12.11 -7.74 -10.88
C ILE A 31 12.60 -6.38 -10.35
N GLN A 32 12.61 -5.35 -11.20
CA GLN A 32 13.05 -4.02 -10.78
C GLN A 32 12.12 -3.43 -9.72
N GLN A 33 10.82 -3.67 -9.84
CA GLN A 33 9.85 -3.25 -8.83
C GLN A 33 10.08 -3.95 -7.50
N LEU A 34 10.33 -5.27 -7.54
CA LEU A 34 10.66 -6.04 -6.34
C LEU A 34 11.93 -5.50 -5.66
N ASN A 35 12.99 -5.21 -6.41
CA ASN A 35 14.23 -4.67 -5.84
C ASN A 35 14.02 -3.33 -5.16
N MET A 36 13.22 -2.42 -5.74
CA MET A 36 12.90 -1.14 -5.09
C MET A 36 12.15 -1.32 -3.76
N ILE A 37 11.27 -2.33 -3.68
CA ILE A 37 10.54 -2.65 -2.45
C ILE A 37 11.52 -3.19 -1.41
N LEU A 38 12.37 -4.16 -1.78
CA LEU A 38 13.37 -4.76 -0.89
C LEU A 38 14.42 -3.76 -0.42
N GLU A 39 14.81 -2.80 -1.26
CA GLU A 39 15.71 -1.70 -0.87
C GLU A 39 15.11 -0.78 0.21
N LEU A 40 13.78 -0.71 0.32
CA LEU A 40 13.11 0.13 1.30
C LEU A 40 12.78 -0.67 2.56
N VAL A 41 12.11 -1.81 2.40
CA VAL A 41 11.57 -2.63 3.49
C VAL A 41 12.64 -3.56 4.10
N GLY A 42 13.70 -3.87 3.35
CA GLY A 42 14.73 -4.85 3.70
C GLY A 42 14.41 -6.25 3.19
N THR A 43 15.34 -7.18 3.41
CA THR A 43 15.11 -8.61 3.13
C THR A 43 14.05 -9.17 4.09
N PRO A 44 12.95 -9.75 3.57
CA PRO A 44 11.89 -10.33 4.40
C PRO A 44 12.39 -11.56 5.17
N SER A 45 11.77 -11.83 6.31
CA SER A 45 12.04 -13.02 7.11
C SER A 45 11.53 -14.30 6.41
N GLU A 46 12.04 -15.47 6.80
CA GLU A 46 11.56 -16.75 6.28
C GLU A 46 10.06 -16.96 6.57
N GLU A 47 9.53 -16.44 7.67
CA GLU A 47 8.09 -16.45 7.95
C GLU A 47 7.30 -15.62 6.94
N ASP A 48 7.77 -14.42 6.63
CA ASP A 48 7.11 -13.53 5.68
C ASP A 48 7.12 -14.11 4.26
N LEU A 49 8.20 -14.81 3.90
CA LEU A 49 8.31 -15.48 2.61
C LEU A 49 7.30 -16.62 2.43
N ARG A 50 6.76 -17.23 3.50
CA ARG A 50 5.75 -18.31 3.38
C ARG A 50 4.47 -17.86 2.68
N THR A 51 4.15 -16.57 2.76
CA THR A 51 2.96 -15.99 2.11
C THR A 51 3.14 -15.81 0.59
N VAL A 52 4.37 -15.94 0.07
CA VAL A 52 4.66 -15.76 -1.35
C VAL A 52 4.38 -17.06 -2.11
N THR A 53 3.35 -17.07 -2.95
CA THR A 53 2.97 -18.24 -3.76
C THR A 53 3.85 -18.47 -4.98
N ASN A 54 4.53 -17.41 -5.47
CA ASN A 54 5.34 -17.48 -6.68
C ASN A 54 6.74 -18.03 -6.41
N THR A 55 6.98 -19.27 -6.84
CA THR A 55 8.25 -19.98 -6.65
C THR A 55 9.46 -19.31 -7.31
N LYS A 56 9.28 -18.62 -8.45
CA LYS A 56 10.38 -17.87 -9.11
C LYS A 56 10.77 -16.65 -8.28
N ALA A 57 9.78 -15.93 -7.74
CA ALA A 57 10.03 -14.78 -6.87
C ALA A 57 10.71 -15.21 -5.57
N LEU A 58 10.27 -16.32 -4.96
CA LEU A 58 10.91 -16.91 -3.78
C LEU A 58 12.39 -17.22 -4.00
N LYS A 59 12.71 -17.97 -5.08
CA LYS A 59 14.09 -18.31 -5.42
C LYS A 59 14.94 -17.06 -5.66
N TYR A 60 14.35 -16.04 -6.31
CA TYR A 60 15.03 -14.77 -6.53
C TYR A 60 15.37 -14.06 -5.22
N ILE A 61 14.40 -13.89 -4.32
CA ILE A 61 14.60 -13.19 -3.05
C ILE A 61 15.63 -13.92 -2.18
N LYS A 62 15.58 -15.27 -2.13
CA LYS A 62 16.55 -16.09 -1.37
C LYS A 62 17.97 -16.05 -1.95
N GLY A 63 18.11 -15.74 -3.24
CA GLY A 63 19.41 -15.61 -3.90
C GLY A 63 20.05 -14.23 -3.75
N LEU A 64 19.33 -13.25 -3.21
CA LEU A 64 19.87 -11.92 -2.97
C LEU A 64 20.68 -11.89 -1.65
N PRO A 65 21.73 -11.07 -1.56
CA PRO A 65 22.38 -10.80 -0.29
C PRO A 65 21.38 -10.13 0.68
N PRO A 66 21.53 -10.31 2.01
CA PRO A 66 20.71 -9.60 2.98
C PRO A 66 20.78 -8.08 2.81
N ILE A 67 19.63 -7.45 2.67
CA ILE A 67 19.45 -6.00 2.50
C ILE A 67 18.90 -5.44 3.82
N PRO A 68 19.60 -4.50 4.47
CA PRO A 68 19.10 -3.89 5.69
C PRO A 68 17.88 -3.01 5.37
N ARG A 69 16.88 -3.01 6.26
CA ARG A 69 15.75 -2.10 6.19
C ARG A 69 16.24 -0.66 6.29
N LYS A 70 15.74 0.24 5.43
CA LYS A 70 16.00 1.67 5.57
C LYS A 70 15.23 2.23 6.75
N ASP A 71 15.88 3.09 7.52
CA ASP A 71 15.18 3.88 8.53
C ASP A 71 14.32 4.93 7.84
N PHE A 72 13.00 4.83 8.02
CA PHE A 72 12.07 5.73 7.34
C PHE A 72 12.18 7.16 7.87
N LYS A 73 12.65 7.37 9.11
CA LYS A 73 12.85 8.70 9.69
C LYS A 73 13.96 9.45 8.95
N THR A 74 15.06 8.76 8.64
CA THR A 74 16.17 9.36 7.87
C THR A 74 15.88 9.42 6.37
N TYR A 75 15.09 8.48 5.85
CA TYR A 75 14.71 8.45 4.43
C TYR A 75 13.68 9.53 4.07
N PHE A 76 12.69 9.77 4.93
CA PHE A 76 11.68 10.83 4.78
C PHE A 76 12.06 12.07 5.58
N LYS A 77 13.17 12.70 5.20
CA LYS A 77 13.62 13.95 5.84
C LYS A 77 12.54 15.03 5.77
N GLY A 78 12.24 15.64 6.91
CA GLY A 78 11.23 16.69 7.03
C GLY A 78 9.79 16.18 7.14
N ALA A 79 9.57 14.87 7.16
CA ALA A 79 8.25 14.31 7.45
C ALA A 79 7.92 14.39 8.95
N ILE A 80 6.62 14.51 9.26
CA ILE A 80 6.11 14.49 10.62
C ILE A 80 6.36 13.10 11.22
N PRO A 81 6.96 12.96 12.42
CA PRO A 81 7.28 11.67 13.01
C PRO A 81 6.09 10.69 13.09
N LEU A 82 4.89 11.20 13.43
CA LEU A 82 3.66 10.39 13.46
C LEU A 82 3.23 9.88 12.08
N ALA A 83 3.51 10.65 11.02
CA ALA A 83 3.22 10.25 9.66
C ALA A 83 4.17 9.14 9.18
N VAL A 84 5.43 9.22 9.60
CA VAL A 84 6.44 8.18 9.35
C VAL A 84 6.08 6.90 10.08
N ASP A 85 5.67 6.99 11.35
CA ASP A 85 5.24 5.83 12.14
C ASP A 85 4.06 5.07 11.50
N LEU A 86 3.03 5.81 11.04
CA LEU A 86 1.91 5.19 10.31
C LEU A 86 2.38 4.52 9.02
N LEU A 87 3.28 5.18 8.27
CA LEU A 87 3.81 4.66 7.02
C LEU A 87 4.65 3.39 7.22
N GLU A 88 5.41 3.29 8.31
CA GLU A 88 6.16 2.09 8.66
C GLU A 88 5.24 0.89 8.91
N LYS A 89 4.08 1.12 9.53
CA LYS A 89 3.07 0.09 9.78
C LYS A 89 2.28 -0.31 8.52
N MET A 90 2.20 0.58 7.52
CA MET A 90 1.57 0.31 6.23
C MET A 90 2.51 -0.39 5.23
N LEU A 91 3.79 0.01 5.19
CA LEU A 91 4.80 -0.49 4.25
C LEU A 91 5.58 -1.67 4.83
N VAL A 92 4.87 -2.78 5.03
CA VAL A 92 5.43 -4.07 5.42
C VAL A 92 5.35 -5.06 4.25
N PHE A 93 6.31 -5.99 4.21
CA PHE A 93 6.40 -6.99 3.14
C PHE A 93 5.23 -7.97 3.19
N ASN A 94 4.99 -8.55 4.37
CA ASN A 94 3.91 -9.50 4.57
C ASN A 94 2.57 -8.74 4.70
N PRO A 95 1.59 -8.98 3.82
CA PRO A 95 0.29 -8.31 3.86
C PRO A 95 -0.50 -8.61 5.14
N GLU A 96 -0.29 -9.77 5.78
CA GLU A 96 -0.99 -10.16 7.01
C GLU A 96 -0.49 -9.38 8.23
N LYS A 97 0.76 -8.91 8.19
CA LYS A 97 1.35 -8.06 9.24
C LYS A 97 1.06 -6.57 9.03
N ARG A 98 0.37 -6.21 7.96
CA ARG A 98 0.03 -4.82 7.64
C ARG A 98 -1.03 -4.32 8.60
N ILE A 99 -0.88 -3.07 9.05
CA ILE A 99 -1.89 -2.41 9.88
C ILE A 99 -3.29 -2.54 9.26
N SER A 100 -4.27 -2.86 10.11
CA SER A 100 -5.66 -2.91 9.70
C SER A 100 -6.18 -1.50 9.39
N ILE A 101 -7.30 -1.41 8.66
CA ILE A 101 -7.90 -0.11 8.37
C ILE A 101 -8.37 0.58 9.65
N ASP A 102 -8.93 -0.18 10.60
CA ASP A 102 -9.46 0.35 11.85
C ASP A 102 -8.33 0.92 12.72
N ASP A 103 -7.21 0.19 12.84
CA ASP A 103 -6.02 0.65 13.56
C ASP A 103 -5.36 1.85 12.89
N ALA A 104 -5.37 1.89 11.55
CA ALA A 104 -4.85 3.02 10.80
C ALA A 104 -5.67 4.29 11.02
N LEU A 105 -7.00 4.18 11.05
CA LEU A 105 -7.92 5.29 11.33
C LEU A 105 -7.80 5.78 12.79
N ALA A 106 -7.60 4.86 13.74
CA ALA A 106 -7.36 5.19 15.14
C ALA A 106 -5.96 5.77 15.43
N HIS A 107 -5.08 5.85 14.43
CA HIS A 107 -3.70 6.30 14.61
C HIS A 107 -3.62 7.79 15.00
N PRO A 108 -2.72 8.20 15.92
CA PRO A 108 -2.59 9.60 16.35
C PRO A 108 -2.37 10.60 15.21
N TYR A 109 -1.74 10.16 14.12
CA TYR A 109 -1.56 10.97 12.91
C TYR A 109 -2.89 11.38 12.26
N LEU A 110 -3.91 10.52 12.29
CA LEU A 110 -5.22 10.76 11.68
C LEU A 110 -6.25 11.27 12.70
N GLN A 111 -5.88 11.48 13.96
CA GLN A 111 -6.82 11.86 15.04
C GLN A 111 -7.65 13.11 14.71
N ALA A 112 -7.06 14.11 14.06
CA ALA A 112 -7.77 15.34 13.68
C ALA A 112 -8.85 15.12 12.60
N LEU A 113 -8.82 13.97 11.94
CA LEU A 113 -9.63 13.62 10.77
C LEU A 113 -10.60 12.47 11.07
N HIS A 114 -10.23 11.64 12.04
CA HIS A 114 -11.00 10.50 12.46
C HIS A 114 -12.39 10.91 12.94
N ASN A 115 -13.42 10.37 12.31
CA ASN A 115 -14.81 10.63 12.66
C ASN A 115 -15.65 9.39 12.41
N SER A 116 -15.85 8.59 13.46
CA SER A 116 -16.60 7.34 13.41
C SER A 116 -18.05 7.51 12.93
N LYS A 117 -18.63 8.71 13.03
CA LYS A 117 -19.99 8.98 12.51
C LYS A 117 -20.04 9.13 10.98
N ARG A 118 -18.91 9.43 10.34
CA ARG A 118 -18.79 9.58 8.88
C ARG A 118 -18.09 8.39 8.21
N GLU A 119 -17.37 7.60 8.98
CA GLU A 119 -16.71 6.37 8.55
C GLU A 119 -17.70 5.20 8.61
N THR A 120 -18.52 5.06 7.56
CA THR A 120 -19.50 3.98 7.47
C THR A 120 -18.88 2.71 6.90
N VAL A 121 -19.23 1.56 7.46
CA VAL A 121 -18.90 0.25 6.89
C VAL A 121 -20.02 -0.16 5.92
N CYS A 122 -19.65 -0.80 4.81
CA CYS A 122 -20.64 -1.39 3.91
C CYS A 122 -21.17 -2.69 4.52
N ASP A 123 -22.46 -2.73 4.87
CA ASP A 123 -23.08 -3.92 5.48
C ASP A 123 -23.09 -5.13 4.55
N LYS A 124 -23.12 -4.89 3.24
CA LYS A 124 -23.18 -5.93 2.22
C LYS A 124 -21.82 -6.11 1.58
N LYS A 125 -21.33 -7.34 1.55
CA LYS A 125 -20.19 -7.68 0.70
C LYS A 125 -20.60 -7.46 -0.77
N PRO A 126 -19.77 -6.76 -1.57
CA PRO A 126 -20.02 -6.64 -3.00
C PRO A 126 -20.07 -8.03 -3.64
N ASP A 127 -21.06 -8.26 -4.50
CA ASP A 127 -21.19 -9.51 -5.25
C ASP A 127 -20.31 -9.46 -6.50
N PHE A 128 -19.29 -10.32 -6.55
CA PHE A 128 -18.38 -10.48 -7.69
C PHE A 128 -18.72 -11.72 -8.55
N SER A 129 -19.89 -12.33 -8.37
CA SER A 129 -20.31 -13.51 -9.14
C SER A 129 -20.32 -13.29 -10.66
N PHE A 130 -20.46 -12.05 -11.10
CA PHE A 130 -20.43 -11.65 -12.51
C PHE A 130 -19.05 -11.87 -13.17
N GLU A 131 -17.95 -11.75 -12.43
CA GLU A 131 -16.58 -11.89 -12.96
C GLU A 131 -16.29 -13.32 -13.43
N LEU A 132 -16.90 -14.30 -12.75
CA LEU A 132 -16.77 -15.72 -13.09
C LEU A 132 -17.59 -16.09 -14.33
N LYS A 133 -18.71 -15.41 -14.56
CA LYS A 133 -19.70 -15.74 -15.59
C LYS A 133 -19.36 -15.15 -16.97
N CYS A 134 -18.68 -14.00 -17.03
CA CYS A 134 -18.52 -13.27 -18.30
C CYS A 134 -17.07 -13.01 -18.67
N LYS A 135 -16.52 -13.90 -19.50
CA LYS A 135 -15.18 -13.77 -20.10
C LYS A 135 -15.19 -13.19 -21.52
N THR A 136 -16.36 -13.00 -22.12
CA THR A 136 -16.51 -12.53 -23.49
C THR A 136 -17.16 -11.15 -23.55
N ARG A 137 -16.82 -10.38 -24.59
CA ARG A 137 -17.40 -9.05 -24.84
C ARG A 137 -18.93 -9.07 -24.96
N GLN A 138 -19.49 -10.18 -25.47
CA GLN A 138 -20.93 -10.38 -25.58
C GLN A 138 -21.57 -10.69 -24.22
N GLY A 139 -20.93 -11.52 -23.38
CA GLY A 139 -21.40 -11.78 -22.01
C GLY A 139 -21.40 -10.52 -21.14
N LEU A 140 -20.36 -9.68 -21.25
CA LEU A 140 -20.32 -8.40 -20.57
C LEU A 140 -21.46 -7.47 -21.00
N LYS A 141 -21.81 -7.43 -22.29
CA LYS A 141 -22.93 -6.61 -22.77
C LYS A 141 -24.25 -7.00 -22.11
N GLY A 142 -24.54 -8.29 -21.92
CA GLY A 142 -25.78 -8.76 -21.29
C GLY A 142 -25.84 -8.60 -19.76
N ILE A 143 -24.76 -8.14 -19.11
CA ILE A 143 -24.77 -7.78 -17.68
C ILE A 143 -25.10 -6.30 -17.49
N PHE A 144 -24.59 -5.44 -18.38
CA PHE A 144 -24.69 -3.98 -18.24
C PHE A 144 -25.82 -3.34 -19.07
N PHE A 145 -26.41 -4.08 -20.00
CA PHE A 145 -27.53 -3.69 -20.86
C PHE A 145 -28.58 -4.79 -20.89
#